data_AF-A0A142FPB5-F1
#
_entry.id   AF-A0A142FPB5-F1
#
_cell.length_a   1.000
_cell.length_b   1.000
_cell.length_c   1.000
_cell.angle_alpha   90.00
_cell.angle_beta   90.00
_cell.angle_gamma   90.00
#
_symmetry.space_group_name_H-M   'P 1'
#
loop_
_entity.id
_entity.type
_entity.pdbx_description
1 polymer ?
#
loop_
_entity_poly.entity_id
_entity_poly.type
_entity_poly.pdbx_seq_one_letter_code
_entity_poly.pdbx_strand_id
1 'polypeptide(L)'
;MSKARSVMLAMSREAYRNPYAHIEELERDYLAEEEKLHLSKPAYHAAPGPEVFHNPYIFVDNEESEVESVPKTQSEGVNEPLVFTAPTYETAKKPTYSDKDIQEIVASLHRHIWVNRAAIWGSKVPKDPVEMLEPKVVANLLGFSYRDESGIGVHQTSDGDADVAGLIDDGAKTIYISPQFKPNVRRFTAAHEIGHAALHDLHGAMHRDRPDEHQRPKRDSKEREADRFATYFLMPENLVVARFLETFYARPFEITSETAFALGFKNANELARKYRTRRELARLLASTERYNFEHFKSLANQFNVSAEAMAIRIEELDLV
;
A
#
# COMPACT_ATOMS: atom_id res chain seq x y z
N MET A 1 11.61 6.48 15.18
CA MET A 1 12.36 5.36 14.59
C MET A 1 13.80 5.36 15.10
N SER A 2 14.37 4.20 15.49
CA SER A 2 15.81 4.12 15.77
C SER A 2 16.58 4.34 14.46
N LYS A 3 17.65 5.15 14.50
CA LYS A 3 18.51 5.40 13.34
C LYS A 3 19.02 4.09 12.71
N ALA A 4 19.23 3.05 13.52
CA ALA A 4 19.61 1.73 13.03
C ALA A 4 18.50 1.05 12.21
N ARG A 5 17.24 1.15 12.63
CA ARG A 5 16.09 0.54 11.94
C ARG A 5 15.75 1.24 10.63
N SER A 6 15.80 2.57 10.61
CA SER A 6 15.65 3.36 9.37
C SER A 6 16.71 2.99 8.33
N VAL A 7 17.95 2.81 8.80
CA VAL A 7 19.07 2.36 7.99
C VAL A 7 18.84 0.93 7.50
N MET A 8 18.33 0.02 8.33
CA MET A 8 18.01 -1.34 7.88
C MET A 8 16.89 -1.39 6.83
N LEU A 9 15.82 -0.61 6.98
CA LEU A 9 14.76 -0.52 5.97
C LEU A 9 15.26 0.10 4.67
N ALA A 10 16.09 1.13 4.75
CA ALA A 10 16.74 1.72 3.58
C ALA A 10 17.69 0.71 2.89
N MET A 11 18.49 -0.02 3.66
CA MET A 11 19.38 -1.08 3.15
C MET A 11 18.59 -2.25 2.53
N SER A 12 17.46 -2.63 3.12
CA SER A 12 16.56 -3.65 2.57
C SER A 12 16.01 -3.18 1.21
N ARG A 13 15.47 -1.96 1.14
CA ARG A 13 14.96 -1.38 -0.12
C ARG A 13 16.04 -1.27 -1.19
N GLU A 14 17.26 -0.91 -0.81
CA GLU A 14 18.42 -0.86 -1.71
C GLU A 14 18.82 -2.26 -2.18
N ALA A 15 18.85 -3.25 -1.28
CA ALA A 15 19.13 -4.65 -1.61
C ALA A 15 18.08 -5.24 -2.56
N TYR A 16 16.79 -4.98 -2.33
CA TYR A 16 15.70 -5.43 -3.21
C TYR A 16 15.53 -4.58 -4.46
N ARG A 17 16.19 -3.43 -4.53
CA ARG A 17 15.94 -2.38 -5.53
C ARG A 17 14.46 -2.05 -5.66
N ASN A 18 13.77 -2.04 -4.52
CA ASN A 18 12.34 -1.83 -4.42
C ASN A 18 12.08 -0.74 -3.36
N PRO A 19 11.74 0.50 -3.77
CA PRO A 19 11.50 1.57 -2.82
C PRO A 19 10.21 1.38 -2.01
N TYR A 20 9.31 0.50 -2.46
CA TYR A 20 8.05 0.17 -1.80
C TYR A 20 8.14 -1.05 -0.87
N ALA A 21 9.28 -1.75 -0.84
CA ALA A 21 9.47 -2.84 0.10
C ALA A 21 9.26 -2.33 1.54
N HIS A 22 8.54 -3.12 2.34
CA HIS A 22 8.22 -2.83 3.74
C HIS A 22 7.46 -1.51 3.96
N ILE A 23 6.66 -1.06 2.99
CA ILE A 23 5.91 0.19 3.17
C ILE A 23 4.97 0.13 4.37
N GLU A 24 4.39 -1.04 4.61
CA GLU A 24 3.51 -1.35 5.75
C GLU A 24 4.23 -1.23 7.11
N GLU A 25 5.56 -1.43 7.16
CA GLU A 25 6.36 -1.30 8.39
C GLU A 25 6.75 0.15 8.68
N LEU A 26 7.08 0.94 7.65
CA LEU A 26 7.33 2.38 7.83
C LEU A 26 6.09 3.13 8.29
N GLU A 27 4.92 2.69 7.83
CA GLU A 27 3.65 3.24 8.24
C GLU A 27 3.40 3.04 9.74
N ARG A 28 3.73 1.88 10.31
CA ARG A 28 3.67 1.64 11.76
C ARG A 28 4.56 2.61 12.55
N ASP A 29 5.78 2.84 12.07
CA ASP A 29 6.73 3.71 12.78
C ASP A 29 6.41 5.21 12.67
N TYR A 30 5.91 5.68 11.51
CA TYR A 30 5.47 7.08 11.34
C TYR A 30 4.30 7.41 12.27
N LEU A 31 3.34 6.49 12.37
CA LEU A 31 2.20 6.61 13.27
C LEU A 31 2.62 6.55 14.73
N ALA A 32 3.61 5.72 15.08
CA ALA A 32 4.18 5.69 16.43
C ALA A 32 4.92 6.99 16.77
N GLU A 33 5.50 7.70 15.81
CA GLU A 33 6.07 9.04 16.03
C GLU A 33 4.98 10.11 16.22
N GLU A 34 3.88 10.05 15.46
CA GLU A 34 2.70 10.89 15.69
C GLU A 34 2.04 10.59 17.06
N GLU A 35 1.90 9.33 17.46
CA GLU A 35 1.34 8.93 18.75
C GLU A 35 2.26 9.21 19.95
N LYS A 36 3.59 9.09 19.78
CA LYS A 36 4.58 9.44 20.83
C LYS A 36 4.64 10.93 21.14
N LEU A 37 4.18 11.78 20.21
CA LEU A 37 3.89 13.18 20.50
C LEU A 37 2.68 13.37 21.41
N HIS A 38 1.86 12.33 21.59
CA HIS A 38 0.56 12.40 22.28
C HIS A 38 0.42 11.54 23.55
N LEU A 39 1.17 10.46 23.78
CA LEU A 39 1.06 9.67 25.02
C LEU A 39 2.39 9.13 25.55
N SER A 40 2.63 9.29 26.86
CA SER A 40 3.79 8.76 27.58
C SER A 40 3.35 7.84 28.74
N LYS A 41 4.07 6.71 28.89
CA LYS A 41 4.36 5.87 30.10
C LYS A 41 3.56 4.55 30.36
N PRO A 42 4.15 3.52 31.07
CA PRO A 42 4.47 2.21 30.46
C PRO A 42 4.18 0.89 31.26
N ALA A 43 4.32 -0.25 30.56
CA ALA A 43 4.88 -1.60 30.87
C ALA A 43 4.27 -2.59 31.93
N TYR A 44 4.15 -3.90 31.57
CA TYR A 44 5.04 -5.03 31.99
C TYR A 44 4.50 -6.50 31.87
N HIS A 45 5.26 -7.39 31.18
CA HIS A 45 5.65 -8.85 31.36
C HIS A 45 4.65 -9.98 31.80
N ALA A 46 4.73 -11.30 31.43
CA ALA A 46 5.50 -12.17 30.50
C ALA A 46 5.06 -13.69 30.60
N ALA A 47 5.49 -14.55 29.62
CA ALA A 47 5.88 -16.02 29.68
C ALA A 47 4.94 -17.15 29.10
N PRO A 48 5.39 -18.41 28.80
CA PRO A 48 6.19 -18.87 27.63
C PRO A 48 5.80 -20.23 26.91
N GLY A 49 6.24 -20.42 25.64
CA GLY A 49 6.67 -21.67 24.91
C GLY A 49 5.63 -22.47 24.05
N PRO A 50 5.99 -23.34 23.05
CA PRO A 50 7.28 -23.68 22.38
C PRO A 50 7.31 -23.81 20.80
N GLU A 51 8.54 -23.77 20.23
CA GLU A 51 9.12 -24.41 18.99
C GLU A 51 8.71 -24.08 17.53
N VAL A 52 9.69 -24.03 16.59
CA VAL A 52 10.23 -22.89 15.81
C VAL A 52 10.34 -23.23 14.29
N PHE A 53 9.93 -22.35 13.35
CA PHE A 53 10.38 -22.31 11.93
C PHE A 53 10.33 -20.87 11.33
N HIS A 54 11.36 -20.46 10.57
CA HIS A 54 11.73 -19.07 10.24
C HIS A 54 11.04 -18.41 9.01
N ASN A 55 10.56 -17.17 9.20
CA ASN A 55 10.27 -16.13 8.17
C ASN A 55 11.18 -14.90 8.36
N PRO A 56 11.84 -14.37 7.32
CA PRO A 56 12.82 -13.28 7.49
C PRO A 56 12.29 -11.82 7.60
N TYR A 57 10.98 -11.55 7.70
CA TYR A 57 10.48 -10.14 7.71
C TYR A 57 9.38 -9.79 8.71
N ILE A 58 9.52 -10.10 10.01
CA ILE A 58 8.65 -9.48 11.01
C ILE A 58 9.40 -9.17 12.30
N PHE A 59 9.39 -7.88 12.70
CA PHE A 59 9.78 -7.40 14.02
C PHE A 59 8.82 -6.26 14.43
N VAL A 60 7.87 -6.50 15.34
CA VAL A 60 7.31 -5.43 16.20
C VAL A 60 6.94 -6.07 17.55
N ASP A 61 7.52 -5.54 18.61
CA ASP A 61 7.33 -5.96 20.01
C ASP A 61 5.86 -5.82 20.47
N ASN A 62 5.34 -6.87 21.11
CA ASN A 62 4.08 -6.84 21.85
C ASN A 62 4.31 -6.27 23.27
N GLU A 63 3.63 -5.18 23.62
CA GLU A 63 3.19 -4.92 25.00
C GLU A 63 1.66 -4.89 25.01
N GLU A 64 1.06 -5.78 25.80
CA GLU A 64 -0.38 -5.88 26.04
C GLU A 64 -0.88 -4.73 26.94
N SER A 65 -2.13 -4.27 26.74
CA SER A 65 -3.09 -4.19 27.85
C SER A 65 -4.55 -4.02 27.39
N GLU A 66 -5.34 -4.97 27.88
CA GLU A 66 -6.70 -4.93 28.44
C GLU A 66 -7.84 -4.09 27.80
N VAL A 67 -8.86 -4.88 27.48
CA VAL A 67 -10.26 -4.55 27.18
C VAL A 67 -10.92 -3.73 28.29
N GLU A 68 -11.52 -2.60 27.91
CA GLU A 68 -12.69 -2.05 28.59
C GLU A 68 -13.86 -1.93 27.60
N SER A 69 -15.01 -2.38 28.07
CA SER A 69 -16.22 -2.63 27.30
C SER A 69 -17.10 -1.38 27.15
N VAL A 70 -18.06 -1.45 26.21
CA VAL A 70 -19.35 -0.71 26.08
C VAL A 70 -19.48 0.08 24.74
N PRO A 71 -20.63 0.12 24.04
CA PRO A 71 -21.65 -0.90 23.76
C PRO A 71 -21.87 -1.12 22.24
N LYS A 72 -22.53 -2.24 21.92
CA LYS A 72 -23.05 -2.58 20.59
C LYS A 72 -23.89 -1.44 20.01
N THR A 73 -23.46 -0.89 18.88
CA THR A 73 -24.38 -0.19 17.97
C THR A 73 -24.37 -0.95 16.65
N GLN A 74 -25.47 -1.64 16.40
CA GLN A 74 -25.79 -2.22 15.11
C GLN A 74 -25.88 -1.09 14.08
N SER A 75 -25.11 -1.18 13.00
CA SER A 75 -25.58 -0.62 11.73
C SER A 75 -25.31 -1.67 10.66
N GLU A 76 -26.40 -2.37 10.36
CA GLU A 76 -26.55 -3.27 9.23
C GLU A 76 -26.38 -2.46 7.94
N GLY A 77 -25.23 -2.60 7.29
CA GLY A 77 -25.05 -2.29 5.88
C GLY A 77 -25.08 -3.60 5.10
N VAL A 78 -26.27 -4.03 4.68
CA VAL A 78 -26.44 -5.19 3.79
C VAL A 78 -25.69 -4.92 2.49
N ASN A 79 -24.61 -5.65 2.26
CA ASN A 79 -23.89 -5.69 0.99
C ASN A 79 -24.82 -6.25 -0.09
N GLU A 80 -25.51 -5.39 -0.84
CA GLU A 80 -26.07 -5.80 -2.13
C GLU A 80 -24.92 -6.29 -3.04
N PRO A 81 -25.00 -7.48 -3.63
CA PRO A 81 -23.97 -7.97 -4.53
C PRO A 81 -23.90 -7.08 -5.77
N LEU A 82 -22.72 -6.57 -6.09
CA LEU A 82 -22.47 -5.89 -7.37
C LEU A 82 -22.87 -6.83 -8.51
N VAL A 83 -23.73 -6.36 -9.42
CA VAL A 83 -24.18 -7.12 -10.59
C VAL A 83 -23.03 -7.12 -11.60
N PHE A 84 -22.11 -8.05 -11.42
CA PHE A 84 -20.92 -8.16 -12.24
C PHE A 84 -21.24 -8.89 -13.55
N THR A 85 -21.42 -8.13 -14.64
CA THR A 85 -21.67 -8.67 -16.00
C THR A 85 -20.54 -8.37 -16.97
N ALA A 86 -19.45 -7.77 -16.48
CA ALA A 86 -18.29 -7.42 -17.28
C ALA A 86 -17.51 -8.68 -17.71
N PRO A 87 -16.90 -8.67 -18.91
CA PRO A 87 -16.04 -9.75 -19.35
C PRO A 87 -14.80 -9.86 -18.45
N THR A 88 -14.33 -11.10 -18.25
CA THR A 88 -13.07 -11.39 -17.57
C THR A 88 -11.90 -10.71 -18.27
N TYR A 89 -10.90 -10.32 -17.48
CA TYR A 89 -9.68 -9.72 -17.98
C TYR A 89 -8.57 -10.77 -18.01
N GLU A 90 -8.05 -11.07 -19.19
CA GLU A 90 -6.95 -12.02 -19.37
C GLU A 90 -5.62 -11.28 -19.54
N THR A 91 -4.59 -11.76 -18.85
CA THR A 91 -3.22 -11.29 -19.00
C THR A 91 -2.35 -12.39 -19.59
N ALA A 92 -1.56 -12.05 -20.61
CA ALA A 92 -0.55 -12.96 -21.14
C ALA A 92 0.63 -12.99 -20.16
N LYS A 93 0.78 -14.09 -19.44
CA LYS A 93 1.76 -14.22 -18.36
C LYS A 93 3.17 -14.47 -18.90
N LYS A 94 4.14 -13.71 -18.40
CA LYS A 94 5.58 -13.80 -18.68
C LYS A 94 6.34 -14.25 -17.43
N PRO A 95 7.55 -14.82 -17.58
CA PRO A 95 8.37 -15.24 -16.44
C PRO A 95 8.91 -14.08 -15.60
N THR A 96 9.09 -12.90 -16.20
CA THR A 96 9.58 -11.67 -15.55
C THR A 96 9.02 -10.45 -16.27
N TYR A 97 8.91 -9.33 -15.57
CA TYR A 97 8.38 -8.08 -16.12
C TYR A 97 9.29 -6.89 -15.81
N SER A 98 9.47 -6.01 -16.79
CA SER A 98 10.04 -4.68 -16.54
C SER A 98 8.99 -3.75 -15.96
N ASP A 99 9.41 -2.65 -15.31
CA ASP A 99 8.50 -1.62 -14.81
C ASP A 99 7.57 -1.09 -15.92
N LYS A 100 8.10 -0.96 -17.16
CA LYS A 100 7.31 -0.55 -18.33
C LYS A 100 6.26 -1.59 -18.70
N ASP A 101 6.59 -2.89 -18.70
CA ASP A 101 5.60 -3.95 -18.95
C ASP A 101 4.46 -3.88 -17.92
N ILE A 102 4.80 -3.71 -16.63
CA ILE A 102 3.82 -3.64 -15.55
C ILE A 102 2.91 -2.42 -15.73
N GLN A 103 3.48 -1.25 -16.05
CA GLN A 103 2.70 -0.03 -16.34
C GLN A 103 1.75 -0.22 -17.51
N GLU A 104 2.19 -0.87 -18.59
CA GLU A 104 1.34 -1.16 -19.76
C GLU A 104 0.18 -2.10 -19.41
N ILE A 105 0.44 -3.14 -18.61
CA ILE A 105 -0.58 -4.08 -18.11
C ILE A 105 -1.59 -3.33 -17.23
N VAL A 106 -1.12 -2.54 -16.27
CA VAL A 106 -1.97 -1.75 -15.37
C VAL A 106 -2.78 -0.72 -16.17
N ALA A 107 -2.19 -0.02 -17.14
CA ALA A 107 -2.89 0.93 -17.98
C ALA A 107 -3.96 0.26 -18.86
N SER A 108 -3.70 -0.97 -19.33
CA SER A 108 -4.69 -1.78 -20.03
C SER A 108 -5.84 -2.20 -19.11
N LEU A 109 -5.53 -2.61 -17.88
CA LEU A 109 -6.52 -2.95 -16.87
C LEU A 109 -7.39 -1.74 -16.49
N HIS A 110 -6.80 -0.57 -16.25
CA HIS A 110 -7.55 0.67 -15.98
C HIS A 110 -8.49 1.04 -17.14
N ARG A 111 -8.02 0.90 -18.40
CA ARG A 111 -8.88 1.11 -19.58
C ARG A 111 -10.03 0.09 -19.62
N HIS A 112 -9.77 -1.17 -19.29
CA HIS A 112 -10.81 -2.19 -19.21
C HIS A 112 -11.87 -1.86 -18.15
N ILE A 113 -11.45 -1.48 -16.96
CA ILE A 113 -12.34 -1.02 -15.87
C ILE A 113 -13.16 0.18 -16.34
N TRP A 114 -12.51 1.18 -16.93
CA TRP A 114 -13.18 2.39 -17.40
C TRP A 114 -14.23 2.09 -18.46
N VAL A 115 -13.90 1.32 -19.50
CA VAL A 115 -14.83 0.97 -20.58
C VAL A 115 -16.02 0.18 -20.05
N ASN A 116 -15.78 -0.75 -19.13
CA ASN A 116 -16.81 -1.63 -18.57
C ASN A 116 -17.48 -1.09 -17.30
N ARG A 117 -17.21 0.17 -16.90
CA ARG A 117 -17.68 0.72 -15.61
C ARG A 117 -19.19 0.62 -15.40
N ALA A 118 -20.00 0.82 -16.44
CA ALA A 118 -21.44 0.68 -16.35
C ALA A 118 -21.88 -0.78 -16.12
N ALA A 119 -21.13 -1.76 -16.66
CA ALA A 119 -21.40 -3.18 -16.46
C ALA A 119 -20.88 -3.70 -15.11
N ILE A 120 -19.86 -3.07 -14.54
CA ILE A 120 -19.30 -3.41 -13.21
C ILE A 120 -20.16 -2.83 -12.09
N TRP A 121 -20.54 -1.56 -12.20
CA TRP A 121 -21.21 -0.81 -11.12
C TRP A 121 -22.69 -0.51 -11.37
N GLY A 122 -23.24 -0.80 -12.55
CA GLY A 122 -24.62 -0.51 -12.89
C GLY A 122 -24.94 0.99 -12.79
N SER A 123 -25.93 1.34 -11.97
CA SER A 123 -26.29 2.75 -11.70
C SER A 123 -25.39 3.44 -10.66
N LYS A 124 -24.51 2.69 -9.99
CA LYS A 124 -23.64 3.17 -8.89
C LYS A 124 -22.21 3.45 -9.38
N VAL A 125 -22.03 3.87 -10.62
CA VAL A 125 -20.68 4.17 -11.18
C VAL A 125 -20.03 5.29 -10.37
N PRO A 126 -18.81 5.09 -9.81
CA PRO A 126 -18.10 6.13 -9.10
C PRO A 126 -17.88 7.37 -9.96
N LYS A 127 -17.91 8.56 -9.35
CA LYS A 127 -17.68 9.81 -10.08
C LYS A 127 -16.19 10.12 -10.18
N ASP A 128 -15.43 9.81 -9.13
CA ASP A 128 -13.98 9.95 -9.12
C ASP A 128 -13.34 8.71 -9.75
N PRO A 129 -12.47 8.86 -10.77
CA PRO A 129 -11.71 7.74 -11.32
C PRO A 129 -10.88 6.97 -10.27
N VAL A 130 -10.42 7.62 -9.20
CA VAL A 130 -9.65 6.97 -8.13
C VAL A 130 -10.49 5.96 -7.35
N GLU A 131 -11.79 6.23 -7.18
CA GLU A 131 -12.74 5.30 -6.55
C GLU A 131 -13.03 4.06 -7.41
N MET A 132 -12.60 4.05 -8.68
CA MET A 132 -12.69 2.85 -9.54
C MET A 132 -11.48 1.92 -9.39
N LEU A 133 -10.39 2.37 -8.75
CA LEU A 133 -9.14 1.63 -8.54
C LEU A 133 -9.24 0.70 -7.33
N GLU A 134 -10.28 -0.14 -7.32
CA GLU A 134 -10.63 -0.99 -6.18
C GLU A 134 -10.12 -2.43 -6.38
N PRO A 135 -9.20 -2.92 -5.52
CA PRO A 135 -8.62 -4.25 -5.67
C PRO A 135 -9.65 -5.37 -5.72
N LYS A 136 -10.73 -5.26 -4.94
CA LYS A 136 -11.84 -6.23 -4.93
C LYS A 136 -12.52 -6.37 -6.29
N VAL A 137 -12.67 -5.26 -7.03
CA VAL A 137 -13.27 -5.28 -8.38
C VAL A 137 -12.33 -5.99 -9.35
N VAL A 138 -11.04 -5.70 -9.26
CA VAL A 138 -10.02 -6.34 -10.11
C VAL A 138 -9.88 -7.83 -9.82
N ALA A 139 -9.92 -8.24 -8.55
CA ALA A 139 -9.90 -9.65 -8.17
C ALA A 139 -11.00 -10.42 -8.92
N ASN A 140 -12.24 -9.90 -8.89
CA ASN A 140 -13.37 -10.51 -9.61
C ASN A 140 -13.17 -10.51 -11.14
N LEU A 141 -12.63 -9.43 -11.72
CA LEU A 141 -12.29 -9.37 -13.17
C LEU A 141 -11.25 -10.42 -13.58
N LEU A 142 -10.33 -10.75 -12.69
CA LEU A 142 -9.31 -11.79 -12.87
C LEU A 142 -9.81 -13.20 -12.52
N GLY A 143 -11.07 -13.35 -12.13
CA GLY A 143 -11.68 -14.63 -11.75
C GLY A 143 -11.39 -15.09 -10.33
N PHE A 144 -10.97 -14.19 -9.44
CA PHE A 144 -10.75 -14.45 -8.02
C PHE A 144 -11.88 -13.88 -7.16
N SER A 145 -12.31 -14.65 -6.17
CA SER A 145 -13.12 -14.13 -5.07
C SER A 145 -12.26 -13.29 -4.12
N TYR A 146 -12.84 -12.28 -3.49
CA TYR A 146 -12.18 -11.46 -2.47
C TYR A 146 -12.86 -11.65 -1.11
N ARG A 147 -12.09 -11.97 -0.07
CA ARG A 147 -12.59 -12.18 1.30
C ARG A 147 -11.74 -11.45 2.32
N ASP A 148 -12.40 -10.81 3.27
CA ASP A 148 -11.75 -10.38 4.50
C ASP A 148 -11.81 -11.54 5.49
N GLU A 149 -10.65 -12.03 5.97
CA GLU A 149 -10.58 -13.17 6.88
C GLU A 149 -9.56 -12.91 7.98
N SER A 150 -9.93 -13.15 9.23
CA SER A 150 -9.01 -13.08 10.37
C SER A 150 -8.24 -14.38 10.53
N GLY A 151 -6.96 -14.32 10.90
CA GLY A 151 -6.18 -15.54 11.16
C GLY A 151 -5.84 -16.33 9.90
N ILE A 152 -5.59 -15.64 8.78
CA ILE A 152 -5.13 -16.21 7.50
C ILE A 152 -3.79 -16.96 7.67
N GLY A 153 -3.07 -16.68 8.76
CA GLY A 153 -1.95 -17.45 9.26
C GLY A 153 -1.18 -16.65 10.30
N VAL A 154 -0.49 -17.35 11.21
CA VAL A 154 0.50 -16.77 12.11
C VAL A 154 1.88 -17.27 11.66
N HIS A 155 2.82 -16.36 11.45
CA HIS A 155 4.20 -16.69 11.11
C HIS A 155 5.09 -16.49 12.34
N GLN A 156 5.82 -17.53 12.74
CA GLN A 156 6.76 -17.43 13.85
C GLN A 156 8.07 -16.80 13.39
N THR A 157 8.47 -15.72 14.06
CA THR A 157 9.77 -15.07 13.89
C THR A 157 10.57 -15.15 15.19
N SER A 158 11.86 -14.79 15.16
CA SER A 158 12.73 -14.80 16.36
C SER A 158 12.23 -13.88 17.48
N ASP A 159 11.29 -12.97 17.16
CA ASP A 159 10.82 -11.89 18.03
C ASP A 159 9.29 -11.91 18.23
N GLY A 160 8.59 -12.99 17.83
CA GLY A 160 7.16 -13.20 18.12
C GLY A 160 6.33 -13.79 16.97
N ASP A 161 5.10 -14.18 17.31
CA ASP A 161 4.01 -14.56 16.40
C ASP A 161 3.55 -13.33 15.62
N ALA A 162 3.48 -13.44 14.29
CA ALA A 162 3.05 -12.32 13.48
C ALA A 162 2.11 -12.71 12.35
N ASP A 163 1.00 -11.98 12.28
CA ASP A 163 -0.11 -12.30 11.42
C ASP A 163 0.15 -11.95 9.95
N VAL A 164 -0.32 -12.83 9.06
CA VAL A 164 -0.27 -12.64 7.61
C VAL A 164 -1.29 -11.58 7.18
N ALA A 165 -0.83 -10.54 6.47
CA ALA A 165 -1.67 -9.43 6.02
C ALA A 165 -2.55 -9.77 4.80
N GLY A 166 -2.07 -10.64 3.90
CA GLY A 166 -2.78 -11.07 2.72
C GLY A 166 -2.28 -12.42 2.21
N LEU A 167 -3.15 -13.13 1.47
CA LEU A 167 -2.84 -14.42 0.87
C LEU A 167 -3.66 -14.63 -0.40
N ILE A 168 -3.01 -15.13 -1.45
CA ILE A 168 -3.68 -15.63 -2.64
C ILE A 168 -3.70 -17.16 -2.68
N ASP A 169 -4.91 -17.73 -2.81
CA ASP A 169 -5.12 -19.16 -3.04
C ASP A 169 -5.58 -19.40 -4.49
N ASP A 170 -4.69 -19.94 -5.31
CA ASP A 170 -4.98 -20.28 -6.72
C ASP A 170 -5.93 -21.47 -6.87
N GLY A 171 -5.90 -22.42 -5.93
CA GLY A 171 -6.76 -23.60 -5.95
C GLY A 171 -8.20 -23.24 -5.65
N ALA A 172 -8.41 -22.40 -4.64
CA ALA A 172 -9.72 -21.86 -4.28
C ALA A 172 -10.12 -20.62 -5.10
N LYS A 173 -9.23 -20.10 -5.96
CA LYS A 173 -9.39 -18.82 -6.68
C LYS A 173 -9.89 -17.71 -5.75
N THR A 174 -9.23 -17.55 -4.61
CA THR A 174 -9.63 -16.60 -3.57
C THR A 174 -8.44 -15.79 -3.07
N ILE A 175 -8.63 -14.48 -2.92
CA ILE A 175 -7.71 -13.56 -2.25
C ILE A 175 -8.28 -13.26 -0.87
N TYR A 176 -7.47 -13.47 0.15
CA TYR A 176 -7.77 -13.25 1.55
C TYR A 176 -6.99 -12.04 2.05
N ILE A 177 -7.65 -11.11 2.73
CA ILE A 177 -7.03 -9.93 3.32
C ILE A 177 -7.39 -9.86 4.79
N SER A 178 -6.39 -9.66 5.65
CA SER A 178 -6.64 -9.63 7.09
C SER A 178 -7.28 -8.29 7.49
N PRO A 179 -8.44 -8.31 8.17
CA PRO A 179 -9.16 -7.09 8.54
C PRO A 179 -8.50 -6.32 9.69
N GLN A 180 -7.50 -6.90 10.37
CA GLN A 180 -6.83 -6.29 11.52
C GLN A 180 -5.92 -5.12 11.15
N PHE A 181 -5.54 -5.00 9.88
CA PHE A 181 -4.67 -3.94 9.39
C PHE A 181 -5.48 -2.68 9.03
N LYS A 182 -4.81 -1.52 9.05
CA LYS A 182 -5.44 -0.24 8.68
C LYS A 182 -5.92 -0.27 7.21
N PRO A 183 -6.95 0.52 6.85
CA PRO A 183 -7.53 0.48 5.50
C PRO A 183 -6.55 0.70 4.35
N ASN A 184 -5.58 1.62 4.51
CA ASN A 184 -4.56 1.92 3.50
C ASN A 184 -3.58 0.74 3.32
N VAL A 185 -3.19 0.08 4.41
CA VAL A 185 -2.36 -1.13 4.40
C VAL A 185 -3.11 -2.23 3.68
N ARG A 186 -4.34 -2.55 4.12
CA ARG A 186 -5.20 -3.56 3.49
C ARG A 186 -5.37 -3.32 1.99
N ARG A 187 -5.54 -2.05 1.58
CA ARG A 187 -5.70 -1.68 0.17
C ARG A 187 -4.42 -1.96 -0.62
N PHE A 188 -3.24 -1.64 -0.08
CA PHE A 188 -1.97 -1.93 -0.72
C PHE A 188 -1.70 -3.44 -0.78
N THR A 189 -1.87 -4.17 0.32
CA THR A 189 -1.75 -5.63 0.36
C THR A 189 -2.69 -6.29 -0.65
N ALA A 190 -3.95 -5.85 -0.71
CA ALA A 190 -4.90 -6.35 -1.71
C ALA A 190 -4.45 -6.06 -3.15
N ALA A 191 -3.89 -4.87 -3.40
CA ALA A 191 -3.33 -4.49 -4.69
C ALA A 191 -2.07 -5.32 -5.06
N HIS A 192 -1.30 -5.75 -4.05
CA HIS A 192 -0.15 -6.64 -4.22
C HIS A 192 -0.62 -8.05 -4.61
N GLU A 193 -1.61 -8.62 -3.91
CA GLU A 193 -2.15 -9.95 -4.23
C GLU A 193 -2.79 -10.02 -5.64
N ILE A 194 -3.52 -8.98 -6.06
CA ILE A 194 -4.00 -8.92 -7.46
C ILE A 194 -2.85 -8.77 -8.46
N GLY A 195 -1.71 -8.20 -8.05
CA GLY A 195 -0.49 -8.14 -8.85
C GLY A 195 0.06 -9.54 -9.12
N HIS A 196 0.12 -10.39 -8.10
CA HIS A 196 0.43 -11.82 -8.26
C HIS A 196 -0.55 -12.52 -9.20
N ALA A 197 -1.86 -12.30 -9.02
CA ALA A 197 -2.89 -12.88 -9.88
C ALA A 197 -2.74 -12.47 -11.35
N ALA A 198 -2.46 -11.18 -11.59
CA ALA A 198 -2.36 -10.59 -12.92
C ALA A 198 -1.05 -10.94 -13.63
N LEU A 199 0.08 -10.97 -12.92
CA LEU A 199 1.39 -11.09 -13.55
C LEU A 199 1.93 -12.53 -13.57
N HIS A 200 1.59 -13.37 -12.59
CA HIS A 200 2.31 -14.63 -12.39
C HIS A 200 1.42 -15.85 -12.52
N ASP A 201 1.98 -16.92 -13.09
CA ASP A 201 1.37 -18.23 -12.99
C ASP A 201 1.49 -18.69 -11.54
N LEU A 202 0.34 -18.92 -10.91
CA LEU A 202 0.23 -19.32 -9.51
C LEU A 202 0.24 -20.86 -9.36
N HIS A 203 0.67 -21.59 -10.41
CA HIS A 203 0.64 -23.05 -10.46
C HIS A 203 1.37 -23.66 -9.26
N GLY A 204 0.57 -24.15 -8.31
CA GLY A 204 1.02 -24.63 -7.00
C GLY A 204 0.47 -23.76 -5.88
N ALA A 205 -0.79 -24.00 -5.51
CA ALA A 205 -1.29 -23.66 -4.19
C ALA A 205 -0.49 -24.46 -3.16
N MET A 206 0.61 -23.86 -2.72
CA MET A 206 1.22 -23.94 -1.40
C MET A 206 2.58 -23.27 -1.53
N HIS A 207 2.83 -22.30 -0.67
CA HIS A 207 4.15 -22.09 -0.06
C HIS A 207 4.54 -23.40 0.67
N ARG A 208 4.80 -24.48 -0.09
CA ARG A 208 5.32 -25.74 0.45
C ARG A 208 6.82 -25.64 0.38
N ASP A 209 7.41 -25.63 1.56
CA ASP A 209 8.84 -25.64 1.82
C ASP A 209 9.58 -26.67 0.98
N ARG A 210 10.19 -26.21 -0.10
CA ARG A 210 11.48 -26.73 -0.56
C ARG A 210 12.37 -25.54 -0.89
N PRO A 211 13.28 -25.15 0.02
CA PRO A 211 14.27 -24.13 -0.26
C PRO A 211 15.32 -24.74 -1.19
N ASP A 212 15.06 -24.75 -2.49
CA ASP A 212 16.15 -24.76 -3.45
C ASP A 212 16.75 -23.37 -3.48
N GLU A 213 18.03 -23.27 -3.12
CA GLU A 213 18.82 -22.03 -3.13
C GLU A 213 18.73 -21.29 -4.48
N HIS A 214 18.51 -22.04 -5.56
CA HIS A 214 18.31 -21.55 -6.94
C HIS A 214 16.97 -20.84 -7.19
N GLN A 215 15.98 -20.97 -6.31
CA GLN A 215 14.64 -20.37 -6.48
C GLN A 215 14.45 -19.05 -5.73
N ARG A 216 15.32 -18.73 -4.77
CA ARG A 216 15.26 -17.47 -3.99
C ARG A 216 15.27 -16.21 -4.86
N PRO A 217 16.19 -16.08 -5.86
CA PRO A 217 16.25 -14.86 -6.67
C PRO A 217 14.99 -14.62 -7.52
N LYS A 218 14.29 -15.69 -7.91
CA LYS A 218 13.04 -15.62 -8.69
C LYS A 218 11.83 -15.28 -7.82
N ARG A 219 11.83 -15.66 -6.55
CA ARG A 219 10.79 -15.24 -5.60
C ARG A 219 10.91 -13.75 -5.34
N ASP A 220 12.11 -13.27 -5.05
CA ASP A 220 12.38 -11.85 -4.80
C ASP A 220 11.99 -10.95 -5.99
N SER A 221 12.14 -11.44 -7.24
CA SER A 221 11.69 -10.68 -8.41
C SER A 221 10.17 -10.59 -8.51
N LYS A 222 9.44 -11.67 -8.21
CA LYS A 222 7.97 -11.68 -8.29
C LYS A 222 7.34 -10.78 -7.22
N GLU A 223 7.84 -10.82 -6.00
CA GLU A 223 7.37 -9.94 -4.92
C GLU A 223 7.59 -8.45 -5.29
N ARG A 224 8.75 -8.12 -5.86
CA ARG A 224 9.02 -6.77 -6.37
C ARG A 224 8.06 -6.39 -7.50
N GLU A 225 7.80 -7.30 -8.43
CA GLU A 225 6.87 -7.06 -9.54
C GLU A 225 5.43 -6.84 -9.04
N ALA A 226 4.99 -7.57 -8.00
CA ALA A 226 3.71 -7.38 -7.33
C ALA A 226 3.62 -6.03 -6.59
N ASP A 227 4.65 -5.62 -5.86
CA ASP A 227 4.71 -4.28 -5.23
C ASP A 227 4.65 -3.15 -6.28
N ARG A 228 5.37 -3.31 -7.40
CA ARG A 228 5.34 -2.39 -8.53
C ARG A 228 3.95 -2.30 -9.14
N PHE A 229 3.30 -3.45 -9.31
CA PHE A 229 1.92 -3.51 -9.78
C PHE A 229 0.99 -2.74 -8.84
N ALA A 230 1.06 -3.00 -7.52
CA ALA A 230 0.24 -2.34 -6.52
C ALA A 230 0.38 -0.82 -6.56
N THR A 231 1.62 -0.32 -6.64
CA THR A 231 1.93 1.10 -6.79
C THR A 231 1.32 1.70 -8.05
N TYR A 232 1.54 1.10 -9.21
CA TYR A 232 1.04 1.67 -10.47
C TYR A 232 -0.48 1.58 -10.58
N PHE A 233 -1.07 0.53 -9.98
CA PHE A 233 -2.52 0.34 -9.93
C PHE A 233 -3.18 1.37 -9.03
N LEU A 234 -2.70 1.54 -7.79
CA LEU A 234 -3.30 2.46 -6.82
C LEU A 234 -2.96 3.93 -7.08
N MET A 235 -1.78 4.20 -7.65
CA MET A 235 -1.28 5.56 -7.89
C MET A 235 -0.84 5.74 -9.36
N PRO A 236 -1.78 5.65 -10.33
CA PRO A 236 -1.45 5.76 -11.74
C PRO A 236 -0.96 7.17 -12.07
N GLU A 237 0.06 7.24 -12.93
CA GLU A 237 0.77 8.49 -13.25
C GLU A 237 -0.20 9.62 -13.64
N ASN A 238 -1.12 9.35 -14.57
CA ASN A 238 -2.03 10.36 -15.10
C ASN A 238 -2.91 10.99 -14.01
N LEU A 239 -3.38 10.20 -13.05
CA LEU A 239 -4.21 10.71 -11.96
C LEU A 239 -3.37 11.43 -10.91
N VAL A 240 -2.22 10.86 -10.51
CA VAL A 240 -1.34 11.49 -9.51
C VAL A 240 -0.86 12.85 -10.00
N VAL A 241 -0.40 12.92 -11.26
CA VAL A 241 0.00 14.16 -11.92
C VAL A 241 -1.14 15.18 -11.93
N ALA A 242 -2.34 14.76 -12.32
CA ALA A 242 -3.50 15.65 -12.39
C ALA A 242 -3.83 16.23 -11.01
N ARG A 243 -3.95 15.38 -9.99
CA ARG A 243 -4.22 15.82 -8.61
C ARG A 243 -3.11 16.69 -8.04
N PHE A 244 -1.86 16.38 -8.33
CA PHE A 244 -0.72 17.18 -7.91
C PHE A 244 -0.75 18.58 -8.53
N LEU A 245 -1.01 18.70 -9.83
CA LEU A 245 -1.14 19.97 -10.52
C LEU A 245 -2.36 20.77 -10.05
N GLU A 246 -3.50 20.13 -9.83
CA GLU A 246 -4.70 20.75 -9.27
C GLU A 246 -4.45 21.33 -7.88
N THR A 247 -3.59 20.69 -7.08
CA THR A 247 -3.32 21.06 -5.68
C THR A 247 -2.23 22.12 -5.55
N PHE A 248 -1.10 21.93 -6.26
CA PHE A 248 0.11 22.73 -6.07
C PHE A 248 0.40 23.70 -7.21
N TYR A 249 -0.35 23.62 -8.32
CA TYR A 249 -0.20 24.48 -9.49
C TYR A 249 1.23 24.47 -10.10
N ALA A 250 2.01 23.42 -9.84
CA ALA A 250 3.41 23.30 -10.24
C ALA A 250 3.77 21.85 -10.61
N ARG A 251 4.68 21.68 -11.57
CA ARG A 251 5.31 20.40 -11.93
C ARG A 251 6.64 20.66 -12.68
N PRO A 252 7.80 20.38 -12.09
CA PRO A 252 7.99 19.97 -10.69
C PRO A 252 7.64 21.09 -9.70
N PHE A 253 7.44 20.72 -8.44
CA PHE A 253 7.32 21.67 -7.35
C PHE A 253 8.70 22.19 -6.96
N GLU A 254 8.88 23.49 -7.05
CA GLU A 254 10.12 24.16 -6.66
C GLU A 254 9.95 24.92 -5.35
N ILE A 255 11.00 24.94 -4.52
CA ILE A 255 11.03 25.77 -3.31
C ILE A 255 11.31 27.21 -3.71
N THR A 256 10.26 28.03 -3.68
CA THR A 256 10.30 29.48 -3.90
C THR A 256 9.71 30.20 -2.70
N SER A 257 9.78 31.54 -2.68
CA SER A 257 9.15 32.31 -1.61
C SER A 257 7.63 32.12 -1.62
N GLU A 258 7.05 32.04 -2.82
CA GLU A 258 5.62 31.86 -3.07
C GLU A 258 5.15 30.49 -2.60
N THR A 259 5.85 29.41 -3.00
CA THR A 259 5.45 28.05 -2.62
C THR A 259 5.69 27.78 -1.14
N ALA A 260 6.74 28.37 -0.54
CA ALA A 260 6.96 28.31 0.90
C ALA A 260 5.85 29.02 1.68
N PHE A 261 5.45 30.22 1.24
CA PHE A 261 4.35 30.96 1.86
C PHE A 261 3.01 30.23 1.71
N ALA A 262 2.75 29.64 0.54
CA ALA A 262 1.56 28.84 0.28
C ALA A 262 1.46 27.61 1.22
N LEU A 263 2.60 27.04 1.61
CA LEU A 263 2.69 25.97 2.61
C LEU A 263 2.71 26.46 4.07
N GLY A 264 2.62 27.78 4.31
CA GLY A 264 2.59 28.39 5.63
C GLY A 264 3.96 28.67 6.27
N PHE A 265 5.04 28.65 5.49
CA PHE A 265 6.38 29.04 5.95
C PHE A 265 6.64 30.53 5.74
N LYS A 266 7.57 31.12 6.51
CA LYS A 266 7.88 32.56 6.40
C LYS A 266 8.66 32.89 5.13
N ASN A 267 9.48 31.96 4.64
CA ASN A 267 10.29 32.12 3.43
C ASN A 267 10.84 30.77 2.95
N ALA A 268 11.38 30.76 1.72
CA ALA A 268 12.01 29.61 1.09
C ALA A 268 13.15 28.99 1.92
N ASN A 269 13.96 29.80 2.61
CA ASN A 269 15.08 29.31 3.41
C ASN A 269 14.61 28.50 4.63
N GLU A 270 13.50 28.88 5.25
CA GLU A 270 12.90 28.13 6.35
C GLU A 270 12.42 26.75 5.87
N LEU A 271 11.71 26.71 4.74
CA LEU A 271 11.23 25.46 4.14
C LEU A 271 12.39 24.54 3.77
N ALA A 272 13.38 25.04 3.02
CA ALA A 272 14.56 24.27 2.59
C ALA A 272 15.42 23.75 3.75
N ARG A 273 15.48 24.49 4.87
CA ARG A 273 16.22 24.05 6.07
C ARG A 273 15.50 22.93 6.82
N LYS A 274 14.16 22.96 6.82
CA LYS A 274 13.31 21.99 7.52
C LYS A 274 13.17 20.69 6.72
N TYR A 275 13.04 20.78 5.40
CA TYR A 275 12.93 19.62 4.50
C TYR A 275 14.12 19.63 3.56
N ARG A 276 15.18 18.92 3.96
CA ARG A 276 16.51 19.00 3.34
C ARG A 276 16.67 18.01 2.21
N THR A 277 15.93 16.91 2.28
CA THR A 277 15.98 15.84 1.29
C THR A 277 14.76 15.90 0.38
N ARG A 278 14.93 15.40 -0.85
CA ARG A 278 13.82 15.22 -1.81
C ARG A 278 12.66 14.44 -1.17
N ARG A 279 12.99 13.40 -0.38
CA ARG A 279 11.99 12.56 0.31
C ARG A 279 11.23 13.28 1.40
N GLU A 280 11.89 14.12 2.19
CA GLU A 280 11.23 14.92 3.21
C GLU A 280 10.25 15.91 2.58
N LEU A 281 10.64 16.56 1.47
CA LEU A 281 9.75 17.45 0.73
C LEU A 281 8.57 16.69 0.11
N ALA A 282 8.84 15.54 -0.52
CA ALA A 282 7.81 14.69 -1.11
C ALA A 282 6.79 14.22 -0.05
N ARG A 283 7.25 13.85 1.16
CA ARG A 283 6.39 13.50 2.29
C ARG A 283 5.51 14.65 2.73
N LEU A 284 6.07 15.86 2.84
CA LEU A 284 5.29 17.06 3.17
C LEU A 284 4.17 17.29 2.15
N LEU A 285 4.50 17.21 0.85
CA LEU A 285 3.50 17.43 -0.21
C LEU A 285 2.48 16.29 -0.28
N ALA A 286 2.88 15.06 0.02
CA ALA A 286 1.98 13.91 0.08
C ALA A 286 0.95 14.02 1.21
N SER A 287 1.34 14.55 2.38
CA SER A 287 0.50 14.57 3.59
C SER A 287 -0.15 15.92 3.91
N THR A 288 0.29 17.03 3.32
CA THR A 288 -0.29 18.35 3.60
C THR A 288 -1.76 18.41 3.17
N GLU A 289 -2.59 19.06 3.99
CA GLU A 289 -4.03 19.26 3.76
C GLU A 289 -4.35 20.74 3.48
N ARG A 290 -3.31 21.56 3.36
CA ARG A 290 -3.44 22.99 3.08
C ARG A 290 -2.33 23.47 2.16
N TYR A 291 -2.72 24.29 1.19
CA TYR A 291 -1.83 24.98 0.28
C TYR A 291 -2.54 26.25 -0.21
N ASN A 292 -1.83 27.36 -0.23
CA ASN A 292 -2.37 28.65 -0.69
C ASN A 292 -3.69 29.06 -0.02
N PHE A 293 -3.79 28.82 1.30
CA PHE A 293 -4.98 29.07 2.13
C PHE A 293 -6.21 28.20 1.83
N GLU A 294 -6.13 27.29 0.86
CA GLU A 294 -7.19 26.33 0.58
C GLU A 294 -6.97 25.04 1.35
N HIS A 295 -8.04 24.50 1.91
CA HIS A 295 -8.03 23.21 2.59
C HIS A 295 -8.53 22.12 1.64
N PHE A 296 -7.82 21.01 1.58
CA PHE A 296 -8.16 19.85 0.74
C PHE A 296 -7.77 18.55 1.46
N LYS A 297 -8.32 17.43 1.01
CA LYS A 297 -7.83 16.11 1.46
C LYS A 297 -6.42 15.91 0.93
N SER A 298 -5.45 15.55 1.77
CA SER A 298 -4.07 15.32 1.33
C SER A 298 -3.97 14.40 0.11
N LEU A 299 -2.91 14.54 -0.68
CA LEU A 299 -2.74 13.73 -1.88
C LEU A 299 -2.75 12.23 -1.54
N ALA A 300 -2.10 11.82 -0.45
CA ALA A 300 -2.14 10.45 0.04
C ALA A 300 -3.58 9.97 0.35
N ASN A 301 -4.37 10.81 1.04
CA ASN A 301 -5.75 10.51 1.39
C ASN A 301 -6.70 10.51 0.18
N GLN A 302 -6.42 11.30 -0.86
CA GLN A 302 -7.19 11.25 -2.11
C GLN A 302 -7.06 9.89 -2.81
N PHE A 303 -5.88 9.24 -2.69
CA PHE A 303 -5.60 7.92 -3.27
C PHE A 303 -5.77 6.76 -2.29
N ASN A 304 -6.18 7.02 -1.05
CA ASN A 304 -6.29 6.02 0.03
C ASN A 304 -5.02 5.19 0.23
N VAL A 305 -3.85 5.82 0.10
CA VAL A 305 -2.53 5.24 0.34
C VAL A 305 -1.85 5.99 1.48
N SER A 306 -0.71 5.49 1.97
CA SER A 306 0.08 6.24 2.94
C SER A 306 0.80 7.44 2.34
N ALA A 307 1.16 8.38 3.21
CA ALA A 307 2.02 9.50 2.85
C ALA A 307 3.39 9.04 2.32
N GLU A 308 3.94 7.95 2.85
CA GLU A 308 5.21 7.39 2.37
C GLU A 308 5.07 6.84 0.94
N ALA A 309 4.01 6.07 0.67
CA ALA A 309 3.75 5.50 -0.66
C ALA A 309 3.60 6.60 -1.71
N MET A 310 2.79 7.60 -1.37
CA MET A 310 2.59 8.77 -2.23
C MET A 310 3.89 9.57 -2.39
N ALA A 311 4.69 9.76 -1.33
CA ALA A 311 5.97 10.47 -1.42
C ALA A 311 6.96 9.79 -2.36
N ILE A 312 7.11 8.46 -2.26
CA ILE A 312 7.92 7.70 -3.23
C ILE A 312 7.38 7.91 -4.64
N ARG A 313 6.05 7.86 -4.82
CA ARG A 313 5.44 8.02 -6.14
C ARG A 313 5.65 9.40 -6.73
N ILE A 314 5.59 10.45 -5.92
CA ILE A 314 5.90 11.84 -6.32
C ILE A 314 7.34 11.94 -6.84
N GLU A 315 8.31 11.29 -6.18
CA GLU A 315 9.72 11.26 -6.63
C GLU A 315 9.89 10.48 -7.94
N GLU A 316 9.24 9.34 -8.08
CA GLU A 316 9.32 8.52 -9.30
C GLU A 316 8.74 9.20 -10.54
N LEU A 317 7.79 10.12 -10.33
CA LEU A 317 7.14 10.89 -11.39
C LEU A 317 7.81 12.25 -11.62
N ASP A 318 8.94 12.50 -10.97
CA ASP A 318 9.70 13.75 -11.02
C ASP A 318 8.83 14.99 -10.77
N LEU A 319 7.95 14.90 -9.77
CA LEU A 319 7.07 16.01 -9.37
C LEU A 319 7.72 16.96 -8.36
N VAL A 320 8.90 16.61 -7.85
CA VAL A 320 9.74 17.37 -6.91
C VAL A 320 11.22 17.16 -7.22
#